data_AF-A0A9D6PT13-F1
#
_entry.id   AF-A0A9D6PT13-F1
#
_cell.length_a   1.000
_cell.length_b   1.000
_cell.length_c   1.000
_cell.angle_alpha   90.00
_cell.angle_beta   90.00
_cell.angle_gamma   90.00
#
_symmetry.space_group_name_H-M   'P 1'
#
loop_
_entity.id
_entity.type
_entity.pdbx_description
1 polymer ?
#
loop_
_entity_poly.entity_id
_entity_poly.type
_entity_poly.pdbx_seq_one_letter_code
_entity_poly.pdbx_strand_id
1 'polypeptide(L)'
;MIKWVLLFFILIHVSGCSHPSDSSQNDDQKIDKAQKELEKDYNNPRLHTRLGVLYEKKGLTSQAEKHYRIAVKLDPQGTEPLLNLGNLYLEEKDYPNGLSTLQKALQIAPQDPKINYLVATLDREAKQYPDALLYYQKVLDRDPHHVFAQNYIGVTHYELKEYPQAEAAFQKAVQIDSQFADAYGNLAFLYDFNLHDKKKAIEYYEKFLQLRPQGENVTLAQELLSKAKKEVENEVKNTPVSPSPIIHEEIQAPPETIVSPPPKEISEDVLATPPPIVLVKPVDHHETSQPTTERPLPRDPAQAMRYFKQAVSDQSKGENAQAILEYQKSLALNPSYVNAHYNLGILYKWNGENDKAIHEYEEAIKLNPKLEKAYYNMGVLLKEKGSIDEAILAFKKTIQLDARYSDAYLGLGLIYNQNKKDSPQAIGYYKKYLELHPSGSTADKIRAWLNSVDKH
;
A
#
# COMPACT_ATOMS: atom_id res chain seq x y z
N MET A 1 7.75 14.58 7.94
CA MET A 1 6.41 13.94 7.99
C MET A 1 6.41 12.47 7.56
N ILE A 2 7.36 11.99 6.73
CA ILE A 2 7.39 10.60 6.20
C ILE A 2 8.07 9.57 7.14
N LYS A 3 8.75 10.01 8.21
CA LYS A 3 9.36 9.10 9.22
C LYS A 3 8.35 8.41 10.16
N TRP A 4 7.08 8.81 10.14
CA TRP A 4 6.12 8.51 11.22
C TRP A 4 5.21 7.29 10.96
N VAL A 5 4.98 6.88 9.72
CA VAL A 5 4.20 5.65 9.39
C VAL A 5 5.01 4.40 9.75
N LEU A 6 6.35 4.48 9.65
CA LEU A 6 7.26 3.37 9.95
C LEU A 6 7.31 3.02 11.45
N LEU A 7 7.02 3.96 12.36
CA LEU A 7 7.10 3.70 13.82
C LEU A 7 5.86 3.01 14.39
N PHE A 8 4.69 3.12 13.75
CA PHE A 8 3.49 2.41 14.21
C PHE A 8 3.45 0.95 13.74
N PHE A 9 4.09 0.64 12.61
CA PHE A 9 3.97 -0.66 11.93
C PHE A 9 5.23 -1.53 11.96
N ILE A 10 6.37 -1.03 12.44
CA ILE A 10 7.62 -1.80 12.56
C ILE A 10 7.87 -2.17 14.02
N LEU A 11 7.49 -3.40 14.39
CA LEU A 11 8.38 -4.41 14.97
C LEU A 11 7.57 -5.63 15.39
N ILE A 12 7.91 -6.77 14.80
CA ILE A 12 7.59 -8.08 15.35
C ILE A 12 8.40 -8.22 16.64
N HIS A 13 7.71 -8.25 17.79
CA HIS A 13 8.29 -8.84 18.99
C HIS A 13 8.16 -10.36 18.90
N VAL A 14 9.17 -11.01 18.32
CA VAL A 14 9.52 -12.41 18.67
C VAL A 14 10.81 -12.36 19.46
N SER A 15 10.76 -11.71 20.63
CA SER A 15 11.56 -12.02 21.83
C SER A 15 11.19 -11.03 22.92
N GLY A 16 10.81 -11.56 24.09
CA GLY A 16 10.61 -10.76 25.28
C GLY A 16 11.92 -10.11 25.69
N CYS A 17 12.02 -8.80 25.53
CA CYS A 17 13.07 -7.99 26.15
C CYS A 17 12.67 -7.68 27.59
N SER A 18 13.11 -8.54 28.51
CA SER A 18 13.18 -8.24 29.95
C SER A 18 14.37 -7.32 30.24
N HIS A 19 14.17 -6.38 31.16
CA HIS A 19 15.16 -5.40 31.64
C HIS A 19 16.55 -5.99 31.98
N PRO A 20 17.63 -5.19 31.84
CA PRO A 20 18.99 -5.63 32.11
C PRO A 20 19.35 -5.49 33.60
N SER A 21 19.12 -6.54 34.38
CA SER A 21 19.92 -6.90 35.56
C SER A 21 19.54 -8.32 35.99
N ASP A 22 20.54 -9.17 36.24
CA ASP A 22 20.51 -10.64 36.46
C ASP A 22 20.42 -11.57 35.23
N SER A 23 19.79 -11.17 34.12
CA SER A 23 19.68 -12.04 32.93
C SER A 23 20.99 -12.19 32.14
N SER A 24 21.78 -11.11 32.02
CA SER A 24 22.99 -11.08 31.19
C SER A 24 24.11 -11.97 31.74
N GLN A 25 24.27 -12.03 33.06
CA GLN A 25 25.29 -12.84 33.73
C GLN A 25 25.00 -14.34 33.57
N ASN A 26 23.72 -14.72 33.51
CA ASN A 26 23.27 -16.07 33.22
C ASN A 26 23.51 -16.43 31.74
N ASP A 27 23.35 -15.48 30.82
CA ASP A 27 23.57 -15.72 29.40
C ASP A 27 25.07 -15.86 29.05
N ASP A 28 25.96 -15.13 29.73
CA ASP A 28 27.42 -15.34 29.60
C ASP A 28 27.85 -16.74 30.06
N GLN A 29 27.34 -17.22 31.19
CA GLN A 29 27.60 -18.58 31.65
C GLN A 29 27.08 -19.65 30.66
N LYS A 30 25.93 -19.40 30.02
CA LYS A 30 25.38 -20.29 28.98
C LYS A 30 26.26 -20.30 27.73
N ILE A 31 26.78 -19.14 27.32
CA ILE A 31 27.69 -19.02 26.18
C ILE A 31 28.98 -19.79 26.47
N ASP A 32 29.63 -19.54 27.62
CA ASP A 32 30.86 -20.22 28.01
C ASP A 32 30.68 -21.74 28.05
N LYS A 33 29.55 -22.21 28.58
CA LYS A 33 29.22 -23.65 28.61
C LYS A 33 29.06 -24.20 27.19
N ALA A 34 28.29 -23.51 26.34
CA ALA A 34 28.06 -23.95 24.97
C ALA A 34 29.34 -23.92 24.11
N GLN A 35 30.25 -22.97 24.34
CA GLN A 35 31.57 -22.93 23.71
C GLN A 35 32.44 -24.12 24.13
N LYS A 36 32.49 -24.45 25.42
CA LYS A 36 33.21 -25.65 25.92
C LYS A 36 32.63 -26.96 25.39
N GLU A 37 31.32 -27.03 25.18
CA GLU A 37 30.68 -28.17 24.51
C GLU A 37 31.10 -28.22 23.03
N LEU A 38 31.14 -27.07 22.35
CA LEU A 38 31.53 -26.96 20.95
C LEU A 38 33.01 -27.30 20.71
N GLU A 39 33.91 -27.02 21.66
CA GLU A 39 35.32 -27.45 21.61
C GLU A 39 35.47 -28.97 21.51
N LYS A 40 34.52 -29.73 22.07
CA LYS A 40 34.52 -31.20 22.04
C LYS A 40 33.88 -31.76 20.78
N ASP A 41 32.95 -31.02 20.18
CA ASP A 41 32.18 -31.43 19.01
C ASP A 41 31.87 -30.22 18.11
N TYR A 42 32.91 -29.75 17.41
CA TYR A 42 32.83 -28.53 16.60
C TYR A 42 31.85 -28.67 15.42
N ASN A 43 31.66 -29.89 14.91
CA ASN A 43 30.80 -30.13 13.74
C ASN A 43 29.33 -30.36 14.14
N ASN A 44 28.93 -29.98 15.35
CA ASN A 44 27.55 -30.12 15.82
C ASN A 44 26.68 -28.92 15.40
N PRO A 45 25.76 -29.08 14.43
CA PRO A 45 24.92 -27.97 13.97
C PRO A 45 24.03 -27.42 15.10
N ARG A 46 23.57 -28.26 16.03
CA ARG A 46 22.70 -27.81 17.13
C ARG A 46 23.42 -26.92 18.13
N LEU A 47 24.69 -27.20 18.43
CA LEU A 47 25.50 -26.34 19.31
C LEU A 47 25.78 -24.99 18.65
N HIS A 48 26.04 -24.97 17.33
CA HIS A 48 26.14 -23.74 16.58
C HIS A 48 24.83 -22.94 16.58
N THR A 49 23.67 -23.56 16.31
CA THR A 49 22.36 -22.89 16.41
C THR A 49 22.13 -22.30 17.80
N ARG A 50 22.42 -23.06 18.86
CA ARG A 50 22.26 -22.60 20.25
C ARG A 50 23.15 -21.40 20.59
N LEU A 51 24.42 -21.42 20.16
CA LEU A 51 25.32 -20.28 20.33
C LEU A 51 24.81 -19.06 19.57
N GLY A 52 24.29 -19.25 18.36
CA GLY A 52 23.67 -18.18 17.58
C GLY A 52 22.56 -17.46 18.35
N VAL A 53 21.61 -18.23 18.92
CA VAL A 53 20.49 -17.69 19.71
C VAL A 53 20.98 -16.95 20.96
N LEU A 54 22.01 -17.45 21.63
CA LEU A 54 22.58 -16.79 22.81
C LEU A 54 23.28 -15.48 22.45
N TYR A 55 24.00 -15.43 21.34
CA TYR A 55 24.63 -14.19 20.85
C TYR A 55 23.59 -13.15 20.43
N GLU A 56 22.52 -13.57 19.76
CA GLU A 56 21.42 -12.69 19.37
C GLU A 56 20.75 -12.05 20.60
N LYS A 57 20.49 -12.82 21.66
CA LYS A 57 19.97 -12.30 22.94
C LYS A 57 20.89 -11.26 23.59
N LYS A 58 22.20 -11.34 23.35
CA LYS A 58 23.18 -10.34 23.81
C LYS A 58 23.32 -9.14 22.88
N GLY A 59 22.60 -9.10 21.75
CA GLY A 59 22.75 -8.08 20.72
C GLY A 59 24.05 -8.22 19.91
N LEU A 60 24.69 -9.39 19.94
CA LEU A 60 25.95 -9.67 19.27
C LEU A 60 25.70 -10.28 17.88
N THR A 61 25.08 -9.48 17.01
CA THR A 61 24.49 -9.91 15.72
C THR A 61 25.47 -10.61 14.79
N SER A 62 26.70 -10.08 14.60
CA SER A 62 27.70 -10.71 13.72
C SER A 62 28.17 -12.08 14.21
N GLN A 63 28.18 -12.28 15.54
CA GLN A 63 28.55 -13.58 16.13
C GLN A 63 27.40 -14.57 15.99
N ALA A 64 26.16 -14.11 16.18
CA ALA A 64 24.97 -14.90 15.90
C ALA A 64 24.94 -15.39 14.45
N GLU A 65 25.10 -14.46 13.50
CA GLU A 65 25.12 -14.75 12.06
C GLU A 65 26.19 -15.79 11.70
N LYS A 66 27.42 -15.63 12.22
CA LYS A 66 28.52 -16.58 12.00
C LYS A 66 28.12 -17.99 12.43
N HIS A 67 27.55 -18.14 13.62
CA HIS A 67 27.17 -19.44 14.15
C HIS A 67 25.99 -20.05 13.39
N TYR A 68 24.98 -19.27 13.01
CA TYR A 68 23.89 -19.76 12.16
C TYR A 68 24.38 -20.22 10.79
N ARG A 69 25.26 -19.46 10.12
CA ARG A 69 25.84 -19.86 8.83
C ARG A 69 26.63 -21.17 8.91
N ILE A 70 27.37 -21.39 10.01
CA ILE A 70 28.06 -22.67 10.23
C ILE A 70 27.05 -23.80 10.43
N ALA A 71 25.99 -23.58 11.24
CA ALA A 71 24.94 -24.58 11.45
C ALA A 71 24.25 -24.98 10.14
N VAL A 72 23.89 -24.02 9.28
CA VAL A 72 23.31 -24.27 7.95
C VAL A 72 24.27 -25.06 7.04
N LYS A 73 25.58 -24.82 7.14
CA LYS A 73 26.58 -25.54 6.35
C LYS A 73 26.72 -27.00 6.82
N LEU A 74 26.65 -27.23 8.12
CA LEU A 74 26.77 -28.56 8.74
C LEU A 74 25.50 -29.40 8.56
N ASP A 75 24.33 -28.77 8.60
CA ASP A 75 23.03 -29.40 8.36
C ASP A 75 22.18 -28.56 7.39
N PRO A 76 22.32 -28.79 6.07
CA PRO A 76 21.54 -28.06 5.06
C PRO A 76 20.04 -28.36 5.08
N GLN A 77 19.60 -29.41 5.77
CA GLN A 77 18.19 -29.79 5.90
C GLN A 77 17.55 -29.24 7.18
N GLY A 78 18.35 -28.64 8.07
CA GLY A 78 17.87 -28.00 9.29
C GLY A 78 17.18 -26.66 9.00
N THR A 79 15.86 -26.59 9.24
CA THR A 79 15.08 -25.37 9.03
C THR A 79 15.24 -24.34 10.15
N GLU A 80 15.53 -24.76 11.38
CA GLU A 80 15.71 -23.87 12.53
C GLU A 80 16.84 -22.83 12.34
N PRO A 81 18.08 -23.19 11.98
CA PRO A 81 19.12 -22.19 11.76
C PRO A 81 18.83 -21.29 10.54
N LEU A 82 18.08 -21.76 9.54
CA LEU A 82 17.64 -20.94 8.41
C LEU A 82 16.57 -19.92 8.84
N LEU A 83 15.63 -20.32 9.71
CA LEU A 83 14.62 -19.43 10.29
C LEU A 83 15.28 -18.34 11.14
N ASN A 84 16.20 -18.73 12.03
CA ASN A 84 16.89 -17.76 12.90
C ASN A 84 17.75 -16.79 12.08
N LEU A 85 18.47 -17.29 11.07
CA LEU A 85 19.26 -16.44 10.17
C LEU A 85 18.37 -15.51 9.32
N GLY A 86 17.21 -16.00 8.85
CA GLY A 86 16.24 -15.18 8.15
C GLY A 86 15.63 -14.08 9.04
N ASN A 87 15.37 -14.38 10.31
CA ASN A 87 14.89 -13.39 11.28
C ASN A 87 15.97 -12.34 11.60
N LEU A 88 17.22 -12.77 11.75
CA LEU A 88 18.35 -11.87 11.94
C LEU A 88 18.46 -10.86 10.79
N TYR A 89 18.36 -11.32 9.54
CA TYR A 89 18.37 -10.44 8.37
C TYR A 89 17.15 -9.52 8.28
N LEU A 90 15.99 -9.96 8.76
CA LEU A 90 14.81 -9.10 8.87
C LEU A 90 15.08 -7.93 9.83
N GLU A 91 15.68 -8.19 10.99
CA GLU A 91 16.05 -7.17 11.97
C GLU A 91 17.12 -6.20 11.45
N GLU A 92 18.11 -6.72 10.72
CA GLU A 92 19.14 -5.92 10.04
C GLU A 92 18.62 -5.17 8.80
N LYS A 93 17.38 -5.45 8.37
CA LYS A 93 16.75 -4.94 7.14
C LYS A 93 17.48 -5.37 5.86
N ASP A 94 18.22 -6.48 5.93
CA ASP A 94 18.86 -7.13 4.78
C ASP A 94 17.86 -8.10 4.13
N TYR A 95 16.83 -7.53 3.51
CA TYR A 95 15.75 -8.30 2.89
C TYR A 95 16.22 -9.29 1.81
N PRO A 96 17.20 -8.96 0.93
CA PRO A 96 17.70 -9.91 -0.07
C PRO A 96 18.32 -11.18 0.56
N ASN A 97 19.17 -11.03 1.58
CA ASN A 97 19.77 -12.19 2.24
C ASN A 97 18.75 -12.95 3.10
N GLY A 98 17.81 -12.25 3.74
CA GLY A 98 16.66 -12.84 4.43
C GLY A 98 15.83 -13.73 3.52
N LEU A 99 15.38 -13.20 2.37
CA LEU A 99 14.54 -13.94 1.42
C LEU A 99 15.30 -15.12 0.80
N SER A 100 16.57 -14.94 0.40
CA SER A 100 17.41 -16.02 -0.12
C SER A 100 17.58 -17.16 0.90
N THR A 101 17.75 -16.82 2.17
CA THR A 101 17.87 -17.79 3.26
C THR A 101 16.57 -18.54 3.50
N LEU A 102 15.44 -17.83 3.58
CA LEU A 102 14.14 -18.47 3.83
C LEU A 102 13.59 -19.22 2.62
N GLN A 103 13.99 -18.87 1.40
CA GLN A 103 13.68 -19.70 0.22
C GLN A 103 14.26 -21.11 0.36
N LYS A 104 15.45 -21.27 0.96
CA LYS A 104 16.00 -22.60 1.28
C LYS A 104 15.15 -23.31 2.33
N ALA A 105 14.72 -22.60 3.38
CA ALA A 105 13.84 -23.17 4.39
C ALA A 105 12.51 -23.64 3.78
N LEU A 106 11.94 -22.84 2.87
CA LEU A 106 10.70 -23.15 2.16
C LEU A 106 10.83 -24.35 1.23
N GLN A 107 12.00 -24.58 0.63
CA GLN A 107 12.25 -25.79 -0.17
C GLN A 107 12.21 -27.07 0.69
N ILE A 108 12.63 -26.98 1.95
CA ILE A 108 12.65 -28.12 2.89
C ILE A 108 11.25 -28.35 3.48
N ALA A 109 10.59 -27.28 3.93
CA ALA A 109 9.29 -27.35 4.61
C ALA A 109 8.31 -26.30 4.07
N PRO A 110 7.73 -26.51 2.87
CA PRO A 110 6.93 -25.48 2.16
C PRO A 110 5.62 -25.09 2.87
N GLN A 111 5.14 -25.95 3.77
CA GLN A 111 3.86 -25.78 4.46
C GLN A 111 4.04 -25.35 5.94
N ASP A 112 5.27 -25.11 6.39
CA ASP A 112 5.53 -24.68 7.76
C ASP A 112 4.98 -23.24 7.98
N PRO A 113 4.05 -23.03 8.92
CA PRO A 113 3.47 -21.71 9.17
C PRO A 113 4.50 -20.66 9.60
N LYS A 114 5.55 -21.05 10.35
CA LYS A 114 6.59 -20.11 10.80
C LYS A 114 7.43 -19.61 9.64
N ILE A 115 7.79 -20.51 8.71
CA ILE A 115 8.55 -20.14 7.50
C ILE A 115 7.70 -19.22 6.63
N ASN A 116 6.46 -19.60 6.35
CA ASN A 116 5.56 -18.78 5.53
C ASN A 116 5.31 -17.41 6.16
N TYR A 117 5.13 -17.32 7.48
CA TYR A 117 4.95 -16.06 8.19
C TYR A 117 6.17 -15.14 8.10
N LEU A 118 7.38 -15.70 8.26
CA LEU A 118 8.61 -14.91 8.21
C LEU A 118 8.94 -14.46 6.77
N VAL A 119 8.70 -15.30 5.76
CA VAL A 119 8.76 -14.92 4.35
C VAL A 119 7.79 -13.78 4.05
N ALA A 120 6.52 -13.92 4.48
CA ALA A 120 5.51 -12.89 4.28
C ALA A 120 5.92 -11.55 4.90
N THR A 121 6.54 -11.59 6.08
CA THR A 121 7.02 -10.40 6.76
C THR A 121 8.17 -9.74 6.02
N LEU A 122 9.17 -10.52 5.58
CA LEU A 122 10.26 -10.00 4.76
C LEU A 122 9.74 -9.39 3.46
N ASP A 123 8.80 -10.05 2.78
CA ASP A 123 8.17 -9.52 1.57
C ASP A 123 7.43 -8.21 1.87
N ARG A 124 6.71 -8.10 3.00
CA ARG A 124 6.01 -6.86 3.40
C ARG A 124 6.99 -5.72 3.65
N GLU A 125 8.07 -5.97 4.39
CA GLU A 125 9.11 -4.97 4.68
C GLU A 125 9.88 -4.57 3.41
N ALA A 126 10.08 -5.51 2.49
CA ALA A 126 10.61 -5.27 1.15
C ALA A 126 9.59 -4.64 0.18
N LYS A 127 8.39 -4.29 0.66
CA LYS A 127 7.26 -3.71 -0.08
C LYS A 127 6.76 -4.58 -1.25
N GLN A 128 7.05 -5.87 -1.21
CA GLN A 128 6.50 -6.89 -2.10
C GLN A 128 5.13 -7.36 -1.58
N TYR A 129 4.18 -6.43 -1.48
CA TYR A 129 2.89 -6.67 -0.84
C TYR A 129 2.08 -7.84 -1.41
N PRO A 130 2.05 -8.10 -2.75
CA PRO A 130 1.35 -9.27 -3.28
C PRO A 130 1.95 -10.60 -2.81
N ASP A 131 3.28 -10.69 -2.76
CA ASP A 131 3.98 -11.88 -2.26
C ASP A 131 3.73 -12.05 -0.75
N ALA A 132 3.77 -10.95 0.02
CA ALA A 132 3.44 -10.95 1.44
C ALA A 132 2.04 -11.47 1.72
N LEU A 133 1.02 -10.97 1.01
CA LEU A 133 -0.37 -11.43 1.15
C LEU A 133 -0.52 -12.92 0.82
N LEU A 134 0.15 -13.39 -0.24
CA LEU A 134 0.15 -14.81 -0.61
C LEU A 134 0.68 -15.69 0.53
N TYR A 135 1.81 -15.31 1.13
CA TYR A 135 2.42 -16.09 2.20
C TYR A 135 1.68 -15.98 3.53
N TYR A 136 1.12 -14.80 3.88
CA TYR A 136 0.23 -14.69 5.03
C TYR A 136 -1.04 -15.55 4.85
N GLN A 137 -1.58 -15.65 3.64
CA GLN A 137 -2.72 -16.52 3.37
C GLN A 137 -2.35 -18.00 3.60
N LYS A 138 -1.16 -18.45 3.17
CA LYS A 138 -0.69 -19.81 3.45
C LYS A 138 -0.57 -20.10 4.95
N VAL A 139 -0.23 -19.11 5.77
CA VAL A 139 -0.24 -19.25 7.23
C VAL A 139 -1.67 -19.50 7.71
N LEU A 140 -2.63 -18.69 7.26
CA LEU A 140 -4.04 -18.82 7.65
C LEU A 140 -4.72 -20.10 7.14
N ASP A 141 -4.27 -20.65 6.01
CA ASP A 141 -4.76 -21.94 5.50
C ASP A 141 -4.38 -23.11 6.44
N ARG A 142 -3.32 -22.95 7.24
CA ARG A 142 -2.86 -23.95 8.23
C ARG A 142 -3.31 -23.63 9.65
N ASP A 143 -3.31 -22.35 10.00
CA ASP A 143 -3.77 -21.83 11.27
C ASP A 143 -4.73 -20.65 11.05
N PRO A 144 -6.04 -20.93 10.89
CA PRO A 144 -7.05 -19.89 10.66
C PRO A 144 -7.19 -18.89 11.81
N HIS A 145 -6.67 -19.21 13.01
CA HIS A 145 -6.72 -18.36 14.19
C HIS A 145 -5.39 -17.65 14.47
N HIS A 146 -4.48 -17.60 13.49
CA HIS A 146 -3.21 -16.92 13.64
C HIS A 146 -3.39 -15.39 13.61
N VAL A 147 -3.59 -14.78 14.79
CA VAL A 147 -3.91 -13.36 14.94
C VAL A 147 -2.90 -12.42 14.27
N PHE A 148 -1.60 -12.70 14.38
CA PHE A 148 -0.57 -11.82 13.81
C PHE A 148 -0.61 -11.80 12.27
N ALA A 149 -0.73 -12.95 11.61
CA ALA A 149 -0.85 -13.04 10.16
C ALA A 149 -2.11 -12.30 9.67
N GLN A 150 -3.23 -12.47 10.37
CA GLN A 150 -4.47 -11.76 10.05
C GLN A 150 -4.33 -10.23 10.21
N ASN A 151 -3.64 -9.77 11.26
CA ASN A 151 -3.34 -8.36 11.46
C ASN A 151 -2.39 -7.81 10.38
N TYR A 152 -1.32 -8.54 10.04
CA TYR A 152 -0.37 -8.08 9.02
C TYR A 152 -0.93 -8.13 7.60
N ILE A 153 -1.93 -8.96 7.30
CA ILE A 153 -2.76 -8.81 6.10
C ILE A 153 -3.43 -7.43 6.10
N GLY A 154 -4.00 -7.00 7.23
CA GLY A 154 -4.60 -5.68 7.37
C GLY A 154 -3.58 -4.55 7.16
N VAL A 155 -2.40 -4.66 7.77
CA VAL A 155 -1.28 -3.71 7.56
C VAL A 155 -0.88 -3.67 6.09
N THR A 156 -0.80 -4.82 5.43
CA THR A 156 -0.40 -4.92 4.03
C THR A 156 -1.41 -4.26 3.09
N HIS A 157 -2.72 -4.48 3.32
CA HIS A 157 -3.77 -3.77 2.61
C HIS A 157 -3.78 -2.26 2.92
N TYR A 158 -3.46 -1.86 4.15
CA TYR A 158 -3.32 -0.46 4.52
C TYR A 158 -2.24 0.23 3.69
N GLU A 159 -1.05 -0.38 3.57
CA GLU A 159 0.05 0.13 2.74
C GLU A 159 -0.31 0.19 1.24
N LEU A 160 -1.12 -0.75 0.77
CA LEU A 160 -1.71 -0.74 -0.57
C LEU A 160 -2.83 0.29 -0.76
N LYS A 161 -3.23 1.01 0.31
CA LYS A 161 -4.37 1.95 0.37
C LYS A 161 -5.73 1.28 0.12
N GLU A 162 -5.80 -0.03 0.34
CA GLU A 162 -7.00 -0.86 0.25
C GLU A 162 -7.71 -0.86 1.61
N TYR A 163 -8.20 0.32 2.02
CA TYR A 163 -8.71 0.55 3.38
C TYR A 163 -9.89 -0.35 3.79
N PRO A 164 -10.87 -0.69 2.93
CA PRO A 164 -11.92 -1.64 3.30
C PRO A 164 -11.39 -3.03 3.64
N GLN A 165 -10.40 -3.51 2.89
CA GLN A 165 -9.74 -4.80 3.13
C GLN A 165 -8.89 -4.74 4.40
N ALA A 166 -8.19 -3.62 4.62
CA ALA A 166 -7.43 -3.37 5.84
C ALA A 166 -8.35 -3.42 7.08
N GLU A 167 -9.45 -2.68 7.05
CA GLU A 167 -10.45 -2.66 8.11
C GLU A 167 -10.99 -4.06 8.40
N ALA A 168 -11.44 -4.79 7.38
CA ALA A 168 -11.98 -6.13 7.52
C ALA A 168 -10.95 -7.10 8.14
N ALA A 169 -9.69 -7.00 7.74
CA ALA A 169 -8.62 -7.83 8.28
C ALA A 169 -8.30 -7.49 9.74
N PHE A 170 -8.24 -6.21 10.12
CA PHE A 170 -8.05 -5.82 11.52
C PHE A 170 -9.24 -6.22 12.39
N GLN A 171 -10.48 -6.04 11.92
CA GLN A 171 -11.68 -6.49 12.63
C GLN A 171 -11.67 -8.00 12.82
N LYS A 172 -11.23 -8.78 11.81
CA LYS A 172 -11.08 -10.22 11.95
C LYS A 172 -9.98 -10.60 12.94
N ALA A 173 -8.88 -9.86 13.02
CA ALA A 173 -7.86 -10.06 14.06
C ALA A 173 -8.44 -9.85 15.47
N VAL A 174 -9.26 -8.81 15.66
CA VAL A 174 -10.00 -8.56 16.93
C VAL A 174 -11.02 -9.67 17.23
N GLN A 175 -11.67 -10.24 16.22
CA GLN A 175 -12.58 -11.36 16.41
C GLN A 175 -11.86 -12.65 16.82
N ILE A 176 -10.67 -12.90 16.28
CA ILE A 176 -9.81 -14.03 16.65
C ILE A 176 -9.32 -13.86 18.08
N ASP A 177 -8.80 -12.67 18.42
CA ASP A 177 -8.32 -12.36 19.76
C ASP A 177 -8.73 -10.93 20.17
N SER A 178 -9.74 -10.86 21.04
CA SER A 178 -10.25 -9.60 21.59
C SER A 178 -9.28 -8.87 22.53
N GLN A 179 -8.19 -9.50 22.95
CA GLN A 179 -7.13 -8.90 23.76
C GLN A 179 -5.95 -8.42 22.91
N PHE A 180 -6.01 -8.60 21.59
CA PHE A 180 -4.94 -8.20 20.69
C PHE A 180 -4.94 -6.68 20.45
N ALA A 181 -4.23 -5.96 21.32
CA ALA A 181 -4.18 -4.50 21.34
C ALA A 181 -3.80 -3.90 19.98
N ASP A 182 -2.81 -4.46 19.28
CA ASP A 182 -2.28 -3.89 18.03
C ASP A 182 -3.35 -3.72 16.93
N ALA A 183 -4.31 -4.65 16.83
CA ALA A 183 -5.39 -4.52 15.86
C ALA A 183 -6.31 -3.33 16.18
N TYR A 184 -6.54 -3.03 17.47
CA TYR A 184 -7.27 -1.83 17.87
C TYR A 184 -6.50 -0.55 17.58
N GLY A 185 -5.18 -0.54 17.81
CA GLY A 185 -4.32 0.59 17.43
C GLY A 185 -4.36 0.86 15.92
N ASN A 186 -4.32 -0.20 15.12
CA ASN A 186 -4.40 -0.12 13.66
C ASN A 186 -5.78 0.35 13.17
N LEU A 187 -6.87 -0.14 13.77
CA LEU A 187 -8.22 0.36 13.49
C LEU A 187 -8.36 1.83 13.86
N ALA A 188 -7.88 2.24 15.03
CA ALA A 188 -7.93 3.63 15.48
C ALA A 188 -7.23 4.55 14.46
N PHE A 189 -6.01 4.19 14.07
CA PHE A 189 -5.23 4.95 13.10
C PHE A 189 -5.92 5.03 11.73
N LEU A 190 -6.43 3.89 11.24
CA LEU A 190 -7.17 3.82 9.97
C LEU A 190 -8.40 4.74 9.98
N TYR A 191 -9.18 4.72 11.08
CA TYR A 191 -10.36 5.55 11.21
C TYR A 191 -10.04 7.05 11.37
N ASP A 192 -8.96 7.38 12.07
CA ASP A 192 -8.53 8.75 12.35
C ASP A 192 -8.03 9.47 11.08
N PHE A 193 -7.22 8.77 10.28
CA PHE A 193 -6.48 9.38 9.18
C PHE A 193 -7.02 9.05 7.79
N ASN A 194 -7.68 7.91 7.59
CA ASN A 194 -8.05 7.44 6.26
C ASN A 194 -9.56 7.36 6.05
N LEU A 195 -10.32 6.93 7.05
CA LEU A 195 -11.79 6.86 6.97
C LEU A 195 -12.48 8.11 7.56
N HIS A 196 -11.72 8.96 8.25
CA HIS A 196 -12.18 10.23 8.82
C HIS A 196 -13.39 10.11 9.77
N ASP A 197 -13.48 9.02 10.53
CA ASP A 197 -14.47 8.83 11.60
C ASP A 197 -13.78 8.97 12.96
N LYS A 198 -13.74 10.21 13.47
CA LYS A 198 -13.06 10.52 14.73
C LYS A 198 -13.69 9.85 15.94
N LYS A 199 -15.01 9.60 15.91
CA LYS A 199 -15.71 8.97 17.04
C LYS A 199 -15.26 7.51 17.18
N LYS A 200 -15.26 6.76 16.07
CA LYS A 200 -14.72 5.39 16.07
C LYS A 200 -13.23 5.35 16.38
N ALA A 201 -12.45 6.30 15.86
CA ALA A 201 -11.03 6.39 16.18
C ALA A 201 -10.79 6.53 17.69
N ILE A 202 -11.55 7.40 18.37
CA ILE A 202 -11.51 7.57 19.84
C ILE A 202 -11.81 6.26 20.55
N GLU A 203 -12.89 5.56 20.19
CA GLU A 203 -13.28 4.27 20.79
C GLU A 203 -12.13 3.24 20.70
N TYR A 204 -11.50 3.15 19.53
CA TYR A 204 -10.41 2.21 19.31
C TYR A 204 -9.10 2.62 20.00
N TYR A 205 -8.74 3.91 20.05
CA TYR A 205 -7.59 4.38 20.83
C TYR A 205 -7.78 4.10 22.33
N GLU A 206 -8.98 4.33 22.87
CA GLU A 206 -9.29 4.00 24.26
C GLU A 206 -9.17 2.49 24.51
N LYS A 207 -9.65 1.67 23.59
CA LYS A 207 -9.53 0.21 23.70
C LYS A 207 -8.08 -0.26 23.64
N PHE A 208 -7.27 0.30 22.74
CA PHE A 208 -5.83 0.05 22.66
C PHE A 208 -5.13 0.38 23.98
N LEU A 209 -5.36 1.57 24.53
CA LEU A 209 -4.75 2.01 25.79
C LEU A 209 -5.23 1.23 27.02
N GLN A 210 -6.48 0.75 27.00
CA GLN A 210 -7.00 -0.14 28.04
C GLN A 210 -6.24 -1.47 28.06
N LEU A 211 -5.99 -2.06 26.89
CA LEU A 211 -5.29 -3.34 26.76
C LEU A 211 -3.76 -3.21 26.90
N ARG A 212 -3.20 -2.05 26.52
CA ARG A 212 -1.78 -1.73 26.60
C ARG A 212 -1.56 -0.37 27.27
N PRO A 213 -1.42 -0.33 28.61
CA PRO A 213 -1.24 0.92 29.35
C PRO A 213 0.21 1.46 29.31
N GLN A 214 1.18 0.63 28.90
CA GLN A 214 2.60 0.98 28.81
C GLN A 214 3.27 0.25 27.64
N GLY A 215 4.36 0.80 27.14
CA GLY A 215 5.13 0.23 26.02
C GLY A 215 5.06 1.08 24.76
N GLU A 216 5.44 0.46 23.64
CA GLU A 216 5.50 1.14 22.34
C GLU A 216 4.12 1.63 21.89
N ASN A 217 4.12 2.76 21.19
CA ASN A 217 2.94 3.43 20.64
C ASN A 217 1.90 3.95 21.67
N VAL A 218 2.08 3.74 22.97
CA VAL A 218 1.18 4.23 24.02
C VAL A 218 1.15 5.76 24.10
N THR A 219 2.30 6.42 24.19
CA THR A 219 2.36 7.89 24.23
C THR A 219 1.74 8.51 22.99
N LEU A 220 2.03 7.95 21.82
CA LEU A 220 1.46 8.41 20.57
C LEU A 220 -0.06 8.22 20.53
N ALA A 221 -0.57 7.07 20.95
CA ALA A 221 -2.01 6.83 21.04
C ALA A 221 -2.69 7.80 22.02
N GLN A 222 -2.05 8.16 23.15
CA GLN A 222 -2.56 9.17 24.08
C GLN A 222 -2.63 10.56 23.43
N GLU A 223 -1.61 10.96 22.68
CA GLU A 223 -1.59 12.24 21.94
C GLU A 223 -2.68 12.29 20.87
N LEU A 224 -2.79 11.23 20.06
CA LEU A 224 -3.79 11.13 18.99
C LEU A 224 -5.21 11.09 19.54
N LEU A 225 -5.45 10.34 20.62
CA LEU A 225 -6.72 10.34 21.35
C LEU A 225 -7.09 11.74 21.85
N SER A 226 -6.14 12.44 22.47
CA SER A 226 -6.37 13.79 23.02
C SER A 226 -6.72 14.77 21.91
N LYS A 227 -6.03 14.68 20.76
CA LYS A 227 -6.29 15.50 19.58
C LYS A 227 -7.67 15.20 18.99
N ALA A 228 -8.00 13.93 18.77
CA ALA A 228 -9.28 13.51 18.22
C ALA A 228 -10.46 13.95 19.10
N LYS A 229 -10.34 13.83 20.43
CA LYS A 229 -11.35 14.32 21.39
C LYS A 229 -11.58 15.82 21.28
N LYS A 230 -10.51 16.61 21.17
CA LYS A 230 -10.59 18.07 21.02
C LYS A 230 -11.25 18.48 19.70
N GLU A 231 -10.96 17.78 18.61
CA GLU A 231 -11.58 18.03 17.30
C GLU A 231 -13.09 17.76 17.34
N VAL A 232 -13.52 16.61 17.90
CA VAL A 232 -14.94 16.29 18.05
C VAL A 232 -15.65 17.28 18.98
N GLU A 233 -15.02 17.71 20.07
CA GLU A 233 -15.59 18.73 20.97
C GLU A 233 -15.80 20.08 20.25
N ASN A 234 -14.84 20.49 19.42
CA ASN A 234 -14.93 21.72 18.63
C ASN A 234 -16.01 21.62 17.55
N GLU A 235 -16.17 20.47 16.90
CA GLU A 235 -17.24 20.23 15.95
C GLU A 235 -18.62 20.36 16.62
N VAL A 236 -18.80 19.76 17.80
CA VAL A 236 -20.05 19.86 18.57
C VAL A 236 -20.35 21.31 18.98
N LYS A 237 -19.34 22.08 19.38
CA LYS A 237 -19.49 23.50 19.75
C LYS A 237 -19.79 24.40 18.55
N ASN A 238 -19.29 24.04 17.36
CA ASN A 238 -19.44 24.84 16.15
C ASN A 238 -20.60 24.38 15.24
N THR A 239 -21.29 23.28 15.57
CA THR A 239 -22.57 22.95 14.94
C THR A 239 -23.61 24.01 15.30
N PRO A 240 -24.17 24.75 14.32
CA PRO A 240 -25.26 25.69 14.59
C PRO A 240 -26.41 24.90 15.21
N VAL A 241 -26.86 25.30 16.40
CA VAL A 241 -28.14 24.86 16.92
C VAL A 241 -29.19 25.42 15.95
N SER A 242 -29.76 24.57 15.10
CA SER A 242 -30.96 24.95 14.36
C SER A 242 -32.02 25.35 15.38
N PRO A 243 -32.52 26.59 15.39
CA PRO A 243 -33.67 26.91 16.21
C PRO A 243 -34.83 26.05 15.71
N SER A 244 -35.47 25.33 16.62
CA SER A 244 -36.75 24.64 16.38
C SER A 244 -37.72 25.58 15.66
N PRO A 245 -38.54 25.09 14.72
CA PRO A 245 -39.39 25.96 13.92
C PRO A 245 -40.47 26.58 14.82
N ILE A 246 -40.32 27.88 15.11
CA ILE A 246 -41.42 28.71 15.58
C ILE A 246 -42.20 29.12 14.32
N ILE A 247 -43.42 28.61 14.21
CA ILE A 247 -44.41 29.07 13.23
C ILE A 247 -44.81 30.48 13.66
N HIS A 248 -44.42 31.52 12.92
CA HIS A 248 -45.16 32.77 12.88
C HIS A 248 -45.08 33.43 11.50
N GLU A 249 -46.25 33.40 10.86
CA GLU A 249 -46.88 34.41 9.99
C GLU A 249 -46.01 35.36 9.16
N GLU A 250 -46.09 35.09 7.86
CA GLU A 250 -46.06 35.98 6.70
C GLU A 250 -46.45 37.46 6.97
N ILE A 251 -45.51 38.37 6.72
CA ILE A 251 -45.79 39.78 6.38
C ILE A 251 -44.90 40.19 5.20
N GLN A 252 -45.54 40.54 4.08
CA GLN A 252 -44.93 41.10 2.87
C GLN A 252 -44.63 42.61 3.01
N ALA A 253 -43.54 43.05 2.35
CA ALA A 253 -43.38 44.25 1.48
C ALA A 253 -41.95 44.86 1.58
N PRO A 254 -41.50 45.74 0.65
CA PRO A 254 -41.43 45.67 -0.82
C PRO A 254 -39.95 45.94 -1.30
N PRO A 255 -39.63 46.13 -2.61
CA PRO A 255 -38.25 46.03 -3.11
C PRO A 255 -37.49 47.37 -3.09
N GLU A 256 -36.18 47.32 -2.82
CA GLU A 256 -35.27 48.45 -3.03
C GLU A 256 -34.26 48.18 -4.15
N THR A 257 -34.27 49.08 -5.13
CA THR A 257 -33.30 49.23 -6.22
C THR A 257 -32.33 50.37 -5.89
N ILE A 258 -31.03 50.11 -5.77
CA ILE A 258 -29.95 51.12 -5.88
C ILE A 258 -28.72 50.43 -6.53
N VAL A 259 -28.55 50.57 -7.86
CA VAL A 259 -27.54 51.40 -8.57
C VAL A 259 -26.08 50.94 -8.38
N SER A 260 -25.51 50.42 -9.47
CA SER A 260 -24.07 50.20 -9.70
C SER A 260 -23.31 51.50 -9.96
N PRO A 261 -21.98 51.55 -9.74
CA PRO A 261 -21.07 52.35 -10.55
C PRO A 261 -20.18 51.47 -11.49
N PRO A 262 -19.81 51.96 -12.69
CA PRO A 262 -19.02 51.24 -13.70
C PRO A 262 -17.52 51.69 -13.70
N PRO A 263 -16.72 51.43 -14.75
CA PRO A 263 -15.57 50.54 -14.77
C PRO A 263 -14.21 51.27 -14.70
N LYS A 264 -13.10 50.51 -14.56
CA LYS A 264 -11.77 51.00 -14.96
C LYS A 264 -11.12 50.07 -15.97
N GLU A 265 -10.64 50.73 -17.02
CA GLU A 265 -10.04 50.26 -18.26
C GLU A 265 -8.55 49.88 -18.15
N ILE A 266 -8.19 48.85 -18.92
CA ILE A 266 -7.07 48.72 -19.88
C ILE A 266 -5.61 48.91 -19.39
N SER A 267 -4.78 47.87 -19.56
CA SER A 267 -3.59 47.93 -20.45
C SER A 267 -2.98 46.55 -20.71
N GLU A 268 -2.50 46.43 -21.96
CA GLU A 268 -1.93 45.28 -22.64
C GLU A 268 -0.47 44.98 -22.26
N ASP A 269 -0.02 43.82 -22.75
CA ASP A 269 1.35 43.35 -22.97
C ASP A 269 2.22 42.93 -21.77
N VAL A 270 2.64 41.66 -21.78
CA VAL A 270 3.99 41.25 -22.22
C VAL A 270 4.03 39.71 -22.37
N LEU A 271 4.45 39.28 -23.56
CA LEU A 271 4.92 37.92 -23.88
C LEU A 271 6.14 37.51 -23.04
N ALA A 272 6.23 36.21 -22.74
CA ALA A 272 7.44 35.43 -22.44
C ALA A 272 8.18 35.77 -21.12
N THR A 273 8.42 34.81 -20.20
CA THR A 273 9.27 33.62 -20.40
C THR A 273 9.10 32.65 -19.22
N PRO A 274 9.17 31.32 -19.43
CA PRO A 274 9.39 30.36 -18.34
C PRO A 274 10.86 30.39 -17.86
N PRO A 275 11.14 30.06 -16.58
CA PRO A 275 12.49 30.00 -16.02
C PRO A 275 13.35 28.89 -16.66
N PRO A 276 14.70 28.97 -16.56
CA PRO A 276 15.62 28.34 -17.50
C PRO A 276 15.67 26.81 -17.43
N ILE A 277 15.70 26.20 -18.61
CA ILE A 277 16.09 24.82 -18.86
C ILE A 277 17.57 24.67 -18.53
N VAL A 278 17.92 23.78 -17.61
CA VAL A 278 19.30 23.31 -17.42
C VAL A 278 19.62 22.38 -18.59
N LEU A 279 20.37 22.90 -19.56
CA LEU A 279 21.00 22.13 -20.64
C LEU A 279 22.01 21.15 -20.06
N VAL A 280 21.63 19.88 -19.94
CA VAL A 280 22.61 18.79 -19.96
C VAL A 280 22.97 18.59 -21.43
N LYS A 281 24.25 18.82 -21.75
CA LYS A 281 24.80 18.69 -23.10
C LYS A 281 24.51 17.29 -23.68
N PRO A 282 24.23 17.17 -24.98
CA PRO A 282 24.16 15.87 -25.62
C PRO A 282 25.55 15.25 -25.60
N VAL A 283 25.66 14.03 -25.10
CA VAL A 283 26.82 13.18 -25.39
C VAL A 283 26.61 12.69 -26.81
N ASP A 284 27.43 13.21 -27.73
CA ASP A 284 27.54 12.69 -29.09
C ASP A 284 27.99 11.23 -29.03
N HIS A 285 27.07 10.32 -29.31
CA HIS A 285 27.40 9.06 -29.94
C HIS A 285 26.66 8.99 -31.27
N HIS A 286 27.35 9.45 -32.31
CA HIS A 286 27.16 8.90 -33.64
C HIS A 286 27.45 7.40 -33.57
N GLU A 287 26.41 6.58 -33.38
CA GLU A 287 26.43 5.22 -33.88
C GLU A 287 25.17 4.96 -34.70
N THR A 288 25.46 4.69 -35.96
CA THR A 288 24.62 4.22 -37.04
C THR A 288 23.48 3.30 -36.59
N SER A 289 22.25 3.70 -36.89
CA SER A 289 21.09 2.83 -36.91
C SER A 289 21.29 1.73 -37.97
N GLN A 290 21.55 0.50 -37.52
CA GLN A 290 21.11 -0.68 -38.24
C GLN A 290 19.88 -1.25 -37.52
N PRO A 291 18.88 -1.78 -38.25
CA PRO A 291 17.77 -2.48 -37.62
C PRO A 291 18.34 -3.81 -37.12
N THR A 292 18.73 -3.87 -35.85
CA THR A 292 18.94 -5.14 -35.18
C THR A 292 17.56 -5.80 -35.06
N THR A 293 17.28 -6.71 -35.98
CA THR A 293 16.36 -7.82 -35.70
C THR A 293 16.95 -8.59 -34.53
N GLU A 294 16.71 -8.12 -33.31
CA GLU A 294 17.00 -8.85 -32.10
C GLU A 294 16.18 -10.12 -32.14
N ARG A 295 16.89 -11.25 -32.22
CA ARG A 295 16.29 -12.57 -32.08
C ARG A 295 15.53 -12.58 -30.76
N PRO A 296 14.22 -12.90 -30.73
CA PRO A 296 13.43 -12.85 -29.50
C PRO A 296 14.17 -13.68 -28.44
N LEU A 297 14.43 -13.04 -27.29
CA LEU A 297 15.12 -13.69 -26.20
C LEU A 297 14.40 -15.00 -25.87
N PRO A 298 15.13 -16.09 -25.59
CA PRO A 298 14.51 -17.36 -25.23
C PRO A 298 13.56 -17.12 -24.05
N ARG A 299 12.33 -17.64 -24.15
CA ARG A 299 11.32 -17.47 -23.09
C ARG A 299 11.87 -18.01 -21.78
N ASP A 300 12.04 -17.12 -20.81
CA ASP A 300 12.52 -17.44 -19.46
C ASP A 300 11.63 -16.73 -18.44
N PRO A 301 10.56 -17.40 -17.97
CA PRO A 301 9.63 -16.81 -17.01
C PRO A 301 10.28 -16.40 -15.68
N ALA A 302 11.33 -17.11 -15.25
CA ALA A 302 12.02 -16.81 -14.00
C ALA A 302 12.88 -15.55 -14.12
N GLN A 303 13.59 -15.41 -15.24
CA GLN A 303 14.35 -14.20 -15.54
C GLN A 303 13.42 -13.01 -15.87
N ALA A 304 12.30 -13.25 -16.55
CA ALA A 304 11.26 -12.23 -16.76
C ALA A 304 10.71 -11.70 -15.42
N MET A 305 10.45 -12.58 -14.46
CA MET A 305 10.04 -12.22 -13.11
C MET A 305 11.08 -11.35 -12.40
N ARG A 306 12.38 -11.64 -12.58
CA ARG A 306 13.46 -10.82 -11.99
C ARG A 306 13.44 -9.39 -12.55
N TYR A 307 13.34 -9.24 -13.87
CA TYR A 307 13.24 -7.92 -14.49
C TYR A 307 11.95 -7.18 -14.08
N PHE A 308 10.82 -7.90 -13.96
CA PHE A 308 9.58 -7.31 -13.44
C PHE A 308 9.77 -6.78 -12.00
N LYS A 309 10.38 -7.58 -11.11
CA LYS A 309 10.67 -7.16 -9.73
C LYS A 309 11.63 -5.96 -9.68
N GLN A 310 12.65 -5.95 -10.53
CA GLN A 310 13.56 -4.81 -10.66
C GLN A 310 12.80 -3.56 -11.13
N ALA A 311 11.94 -3.69 -12.13
CA ALA A 311 11.13 -2.59 -12.65
C ALA A 311 10.22 -1.97 -11.58
N VAL A 312 9.57 -2.81 -10.78
CA VAL A 312 8.76 -2.37 -9.63
C VAL A 312 9.64 -1.63 -8.60
N SER A 313 10.86 -2.12 -8.34
CA SER A 313 11.81 -1.48 -7.44
C SER A 313 12.20 -0.09 -7.94
N ASP A 314 12.58 0.04 -9.20
CA ASP A 314 13.03 1.29 -9.81
C ASP A 314 11.87 2.31 -9.86
N GLN A 315 10.65 1.85 -10.17
CA GLN A 315 9.44 2.67 -10.10
C GLN A 315 9.21 3.21 -8.68
N SER A 316 9.42 2.39 -7.64
CA SER A 316 9.24 2.83 -6.24
C SER A 316 10.25 3.89 -5.79
N LYS A 317 11.41 3.96 -6.45
CA LYS A 317 12.44 4.99 -6.24
C LYS A 317 12.18 6.26 -7.05
N GLY A 318 11.19 6.25 -7.94
CA GLY A 318 10.93 7.31 -8.91
C GLY A 318 11.85 7.27 -10.13
N GLU A 319 12.60 6.19 -10.32
CA GLU A 319 13.49 5.96 -11.46
C GLU A 319 12.68 5.42 -12.65
N ASN A 320 11.73 6.22 -13.13
CA ASN A 320 10.74 5.79 -14.12
C ASN A 320 11.35 5.29 -15.44
N ALA A 321 12.46 5.89 -15.89
CA ALA A 321 13.13 5.48 -17.13
C ALA A 321 13.73 4.07 -17.02
N GLN A 322 14.39 3.77 -15.89
CA GLN A 322 14.93 2.46 -15.57
C GLN A 322 13.80 1.44 -15.41
N ALA A 323 12.73 1.79 -14.70
CA ALA A 323 11.58 0.93 -14.54
C ALA A 323 10.94 0.52 -15.88
N ILE A 324 10.79 1.47 -16.82
CA ILE A 324 10.30 1.19 -18.17
C ILE A 324 11.20 0.17 -18.87
N LEU A 325 12.52 0.37 -18.84
CA LEU A 325 13.49 -0.54 -19.47
C LEU A 325 13.39 -1.97 -18.89
N GLU A 326 13.26 -2.09 -17.57
CA GLU A 326 13.18 -3.38 -16.90
C GLU A 326 11.82 -4.07 -17.14
N TYR A 327 10.71 -3.33 -17.23
CA TYR A 327 9.43 -3.90 -17.68
C TYR A 327 9.51 -4.41 -19.13
N GLN A 328 10.16 -3.66 -20.03
CA GLN A 328 10.36 -4.09 -21.42
C GLN A 328 11.20 -5.37 -21.50
N LYS A 329 12.29 -5.47 -20.72
CA LYS A 329 13.09 -6.71 -20.63
C LYS A 329 12.27 -7.88 -20.08
N SER A 330 11.42 -7.62 -19.08
CA SER A 330 10.50 -8.63 -18.55
C SER A 330 9.56 -9.15 -19.64
N LEU A 331 8.93 -8.24 -20.39
CA LEU A 331 8.00 -8.57 -21.48
C LEU A 331 8.68 -9.23 -22.67
N ALA A 332 9.94 -8.89 -22.97
CA ALA A 332 10.72 -9.56 -24.01
C ALA A 332 10.93 -11.05 -23.69
N LEU A 333 11.07 -11.41 -22.41
CA LEU A 333 11.24 -12.79 -21.96
C LEU A 333 9.92 -13.51 -21.67
N ASN A 334 8.91 -12.77 -21.23
CA ASN A 334 7.56 -13.28 -21.03
C ASN A 334 6.49 -12.27 -21.50
N PRO A 335 6.11 -12.33 -22.79
CA PRO A 335 5.07 -11.46 -23.35
C PRO A 335 3.67 -11.70 -22.77
N SER A 336 3.47 -12.76 -21.99
CA SER A 336 2.16 -13.07 -21.38
C SER A 336 2.02 -12.50 -19.96
N TYR A 337 2.97 -11.67 -19.53
CA TYR A 337 2.99 -11.19 -18.16
C TYR A 337 2.07 -9.98 -17.96
N VAL A 338 0.80 -10.27 -17.62
CA VAL A 338 -0.29 -9.29 -17.42
C VAL A 338 0.13 -8.09 -16.57
N ASN A 339 0.76 -8.33 -15.41
CA ASN A 339 1.13 -7.26 -14.47
C ASN A 339 2.25 -6.35 -15.04
N ALA A 340 3.15 -6.90 -15.86
CA ALA A 340 4.21 -6.11 -16.49
C ALA A 340 3.62 -5.14 -17.52
N HIS A 341 2.70 -5.61 -18.37
CA HIS A 341 1.92 -4.76 -19.27
C HIS A 341 1.15 -3.67 -18.51
N TYR A 342 0.36 -4.06 -17.50
CA TYR A 342 -0.43 -3.09 -16.71
C TYR A 342 0.43 -2.01 -16.03
N ASN A 343 1.54 -2.39 -15.39
CA ASN A 343 2.40 -1.43 -14.70
C ASN A 343 3.19 -0.56 -15.67
N LEU A 344 3.64 -1.11 -16.80
CA LEU A 344 4.27 -0.34 -17.86
C LEU A 344 3.29 0.70 -18.43
N GLY A 345 2.02 0.34 -18.59
CA GLY A 345 0.96 1.28 -18.97
C GLY A 345 0.78 2.44 -17.98
N ILE A 346 0.87 2.17 -16.66
CA ILE A 346 0.85 3.23 -15.63
C ILE A 346 2.03 4.19 -15.80
N LEU A 347 3.24 3.66 -16.03
CA LEU A 347 4.42 4.50 -16.20
C LEU A 347 4.35 5.36 -17.45
N TYR A 348 3.91 4.80 -18.58
CA TYR A 348 3.69 5.58 -19.79
C TYR A 348 2.65 6.68 -19.59
N LYS A 349 1.56 6.40 -18.86
CA LYS A 349 0.57 7.42 -18.50
C LYS A 349 1.20 8.55 -17.68
N TRP A 350 2.01 8.24 -16.68
CA TRP A 350 2.68 9.27 -15.87
C TRP A 350 3.70 10.10 -16.66
N ASN A 351 4.34 9.51 -17.67
CA ASN A 351 5.24 10.21 -18.58
C ASN A 351 4.51 10.99 -19.70
N GLY A 352 3.17 10.94 -19.74
CA GLY A 352 2.36 11.57 -20.80
C GLY A 352 2.37 10.82 -22.13
N GLU A 353 2.95 9.62 -22.18
CA GLU A 353 3.01 8.74 -23.35
C GLU A 353 1.70 7.95 -23.49
N ASN A 354 0.58 8.67 -23.61
CA ASN A 354 -0.78 8.11 -23.49
C ASN A 354 -1.10 7.01 -24.49
N ASP A 355 -0.60 7.11 -25.73
CA ASP A 355 -0.84 6.07 -26.75
C ASP A 355 -0.13 4.75 -26.40
N LYS A 356 1.09 4.82 -25.85
CA LYS A 356 1.79 3.62 -25.36
C LYS A 356 1.09 3.05 -24.14
N ALA A 357 0.60 3.89 -23.24
CA ALA A 357 -0.14 3.45 -22.08
C ALA A 357 -1.42 2.67 -22.45
N ILE A 358 -2.18 3.19 -23.43
CA ILE A 358 -3.37 2.50 -23.95
C ILE A 358 -2.99 1.14 -24.52
N HIS A 359 -1.95 1.07 -25.36
CA HIS A 359 -1.49 -0.18 -25.95
C HIS A 359 -1.15 -1.24 -24.89
N GLU A 360 -0.41 -0.86 -23.85
CA GLU A 360 -0.04 -1.78 -22.77
C GLU A 360 -1.26 -2.22 -21.94
N TYR A 361 -2.25 -1.35 -21.74
CA TYR A 361 -3.52 -1.75 -21.11
C TYR A 361 -4.32 -2.72 -21.99
N GLU A 362 -4.33 -2.53 -23.32
CA GLU A 362 -4.97 -3.45 -24.25
C GLU A 362 -4.35 -4.85 -24.21
N GLU A 363 -3.02 -4.95 -24.19
CA GLU A 363 -2.35 -6.25 -24.08
C GLU A 363 -2.59 -6.89 -22.69
N ALA A 364 -2.58 -6.12 -21.60
CA ALA A 364 -2.94 -6.62 -20.28
C ALA A 364 -4.40 -7.15 -20.24
N ILE A 365 -5.34 -6.44 -20.87
CA ILE A 365 -6.75 -6.82 -20.97
C ILE A 365 -6.94 -8.08 -21.83
N LYS A 366 -6.22 -8.18 -22.95
CA LYS A 366 -6.26 -9.35 -23.84
C LYS A 366 -5.79 -10.61 -23.12
N LEU A 367 -4.77 -10.50 -22.28
CA LEU A 367 -4.24 -11.59 -21.47
C LEU A 367 -5.13 -11.89 -20.24
N ASN A 368 -5.69 -10.86 -19.61
CA ASN A 368 -6.65 -11.00 -18.51
C ASN A 368 -7.89 -10.09 -18.72
N PRO A 369 -8.95 -10.62 -19.36
CA PRO A 369 -10.15 -9.84 -19.65
C PRO A 369 -10.95 -9.40 -18.42
N LYS A 370 -10.57 -9.85 -17.22
CA LYS A 370 -11.20 -9.51 -15.94
C LYS A 370 -10.47 -8.42 -15.16
N LEU A 371 -9.40 -7.84 -15.71
CA LEU A 371 -8.62 -6.80 -15.05
C LEU A 371 -9.31 -5.43 -15.10
N GLU A 372 -10.21 -5.17 -14.15
CA GLU A 372 -11.07 -3.98 -14.08
C GLU A 372 -10.28 -2.65 -14.05
N LYS A 373 -9.14 -2.64 -13.34
CA LYS A 373 -8.26 -1.46 -13.22
C LYS A 373 -7.64 -1.04 -14.55
N ALA A 374 -7.35 -2.00 -15.45
CA ALA A 374 -6.83 -1.70 -16.79
C ALA A 374 -7.90 -1.02 -17.65
N TYR A 375 -9.14 -1.53 -17.63
CA TYR A 375 -10.26 -0.89 -18.32
C TYR A 375 -10.51 0.53 -17.78
N TYR A 376 -10.44 0.74 -16.47
CA TYR A 376 -10.63 2.07 -15.89
C TYR A 376 -9.56 3.05 -16.34
N ASN A 377 -8.28 2.69 -16.21
CA ASN A 377 -7.17 3.57 -16.60
C ASN A 377 -7.16 3.86 -18.10
N MET A 378 -7.49 2.86 -18.93
CA MET A 378 -7.68 3.05 -20.36
C MET A 378 -8.84 4.01 -20.65
N GLY A 379 -9.99 3.86 -19.96
CA GLY A 379 -11.14 4.75 -20.09
C GLY A 379 -10.82 6.22 -19.75
N VAL A 380 -9.98 6.45 -18.74
CA VAL A 380 -9.48 7.81 -18.41
C VAL A 380 -8.68 8.40 -19.57
N LEU A 381 -7.73 7.65 -20.13
CA LEU A 381 -6.89 8.12 -21.22
C LEU A 381 -7.69 8.35 -22.52
N LEU A 382 -8.62 7.45 -22.83
CA LEU A 382 -9.52 7.58 -23.98
C LEU A 382 -10.40 8.83 -23.86
N LYS A 383 -10.90 9.13 -22.65
CA LYS A 383 -11.64 10.37 -22.38
C LYS A 383 -10.76 11.60 -22.60
N GLU A 384 -9.53 11.60 -22.10
CA GLU A 384 -8.56 12.69 -22.29
C GLU A 384 -8.21 12.92 -23.77
N LYS A 385 -8.12 11.85 -24.56
CA LYS A 385 -7.90 11.89 -26.01
C LYS A 385 -9.15 12.33 -26.81
N GLY A 386 -10.32 12.39 -26.18
CA GLY A 386 -11.59 12.72 -26.82
C GLY A 386 -12.30 11.53 -27.49
N SER A 387 -11.78 10.31 -27.33
CA SER A 387 -12.45 9.06 -27.73
C SER A 387 -13.59 8.71 -26.76
N ILE A 388 -14.63 9.53 -26.76
CA ILE A 388 -15.69 9.49 -25.73
C ILE A 388 -16.46 8.18 -25.71
N ASP A 389 -16.80 7.62 -26.88
CA ASP A 389 -17.59 6.38 -26.94
C ASP A 389 -16.80 5.17 -26.44
N GLU A 390 -15.51 5.10 -26.77
CA GLU A 390 -14.61 4.05 -26.29
C GLU A 390 -14.38 4.16 -24.78
N ALA A 391 -14.24 5.39 -24.26
CA ALA A 391 -14.15 5.64 -22.82
C ALA A 391 -15.41 5.18 -22.07
N ILE A 392 -16.61 5.42 -22.62
CA ILE A 392 -17.88 4.93 -22.05
C ILE A 392 -17.87 3.40 -22.00
N LEU A 393 -17.47 2.72 -23.07
CA LEU A 393 -17.39 1.25 -23.10
C LEU A 393 -16.41 0.72 -22.05
N ALA A 394 -15.24 1.35 -21.92
CA ALA A 394 -14.24 0.97 -20.94
C ALA A 394 -14.76 1.12 -19.50
N PHE A 395 -15.36 2.26 -19.14
CA PHE A 395 -15.94 2.45 -17.81
C PHE A 395 -17.13 1.54 -17.53
N LYS A 396 -17.99 1.29 -18.54
CA LYS A 396 -19.07 0.29 -18.42
C LYS A 396 -18.53 -1.11 -18.19
N LYS A 397 -17.41 -1.45 -18.80
CA LYS A 397 -16.74 -2.73 -18.57
C LYS A 397 -16.15 -2.82 -17.17
N THR A 398 -15.56 -1.74 -16.65
CA THR A 398 -15.10 -1.67 -15.26
C THR A 398 -16.24 -1.94 -14.28
N ILE A 399 -17.39 -1.27 -14.39
CA ILE A 399 -18.53 -1.49 -13.47
C ILE A 399 -19.18 -2.87 -13.64
N GLN A 400 -19.06 -3.49 -14.84
CA GLN A 400 -19.51 -4.86 -15.05
C GLN A 400 -18.63 -5.87 -14.30
N LEU A 401 -17.32 -5.60 -14.22
CA LEU A 401 -16.35 -6.46 -13.55
C LEU A 401 -16.33 -6.22 -12.04
N ASP A 402 -16.43 -4.96 -11.61
CA ASP A 402 -16.57 -4.56 -10.20
C ASP A 402 -17.62 -3.44 -10.06
N ALA A 403 -18.81 -3.83 -9.60
CA ALA A 403 -19.92 -2.92 -9.39
C ALA A 403 -19.68 -1.89 -8.26
N ARG A 404 -18.62 -2.04 -7.45
CA ARG A 404 -18.24 -1.11 -6.39
C ARG A 404 -17.13 -0.14 -6.82
N TYR A 405 -16.68 -0.19 -8.08
CA TYR A 405 -15.68 0.71 -8.63
C TYR A 405 -16.28 2.11 -8.88
N SER A 406 -16.40 2.88 -7.80
CA SER A 406 -17.05 4.19 -7.77
C SER A 406 -16.52 5.18 -8.80
N ASP A 407 -15.19 5.24 -8.98
CA ASP A 407 -14.55 6.15 -9.92
C ASP A 407 -15.00 5.94 -11.38
N ALA A 408 -15.41 4.73 -11.75
CA ALA A 408 -15.96 4.47 -13.08
C ALA A 408 -17.36 5.09 -13.24
N TYR A 409 -18.19 5.08 -12.18
CA TYR A 409 -19.46 5.82 -12.17
C TYR A 409 -19.24 7.33 -12.23
N LEU A 410 -18.22 7.85 -11.53
CA LEU A 410 -17.82 9.25 -11.63
C LEU A 410 -17.40 9.62 -13.06
N GLY A 411 -16.56 8.79 -13.68
CA GLY A 411 -16.11 8.95 -15.06
C GLY A 411 -17.27 9.00 -16.06
N LEU A 412 -18.22 8.08 -15.94
CA LEU A 412 -19.44 8.06 -16.76
C LEU A 412 -20.32 9.29 -16.50
N GLY A 413 -20.56 9.66 -15.25
CA GLY A 413 -21.32 10.86 -14.90
C GLY A 413 -20.72 12.13 -15.51
N LEU A 414 -19.40 12.27 -15.45
CA LEU A 414 -18.68 13.39 -16.07
C LEU A 414 -18.85 13.40 -17.59
N ILE A 415 -18.69 12.25 -18.25
CA ILE A 415 -18.86 12.14 -19.71
C ILE A 415 -20.29 12.49 -20.14
N TYR A 416 -21.29 11.94 -19.46
CA TYR A 416 -22.68 12.20 -19.83
C TYR A 416 -23.09 13.65 -19.56
N ASN A 417 -22.58 14.27 -18.50
CA ASN A 417 -22.79 15.68 -18.20
C ASN A 417 -22.11 16.60 -19.22
N GLN A 418 -20.80 16.40 -19.46
CA GLN A 418 -19.96 17.37 -20.17
C GLN A 418 -19.91 17.13 -21.69
N ASN A 419 -19.81 15.87 -22.11
CA ASN A 419 -19.58 15.51 -23.52
C ASN A 419 -20.87 15.14 -24.25
N LYS A 420 -21.72 14.31 -23.65
CA LYS A 420 -22.99 13.90 -24.28
C LYS A 420 -24.14 14.86 -24.00
N LYS A 421 -24.01 15.72 -22.97
CA LYS A 421 -25.06 16.66 -22.50
C LYS A 421 -26.39 15.94 -22.22
N ASP A 422 -26.31 14.73 -21.69
CA ASP A 422 -27.43 13.87 -21.30
C ASP A 422 -27.53 13.88 -19.77
N SER A 423 -28.28 14.86 -19.26
CA SER A 423 -28.46 15.07 -17.83
C SER A 423 -29.11 13.86 -17.13
N PRO A 424 -30.14 13.19 -17.69
CA PRO A 424 -30.72 11.99 -17.06
C PRO A 424 -29.71 10.87 -16.80
N GLN A 425 -28.88 10.51 -17.79
CA GLN A 425 -27.85 9.47 -17.59
C GLN A 425 -26.80 9.93 -16.58
N ALA A 426 -26.35 11.19 -16.67
CA ALA A 426 -25.39 11.76 -15.72
C ALA A 426 -25.89 11.70 -14.27
N ILE A 427 -27.16 12.07 -14.04
CA ILE A 427 -27.82 11.98 -12.72
C ILE A 427 -27.79 10.54 -12.20
N GLY A 428 -28.12 9.56 -13.03
CA GLY A 428 -28.11 8.14 -12.66
C GLY A 428 -26.74 7.68 -12.17
N TYR A 429 -25.68 7.96 -12.94
CA TYR A 429 -24.32 7.58 -12.57
C TYR A 429 -23.79 8.33 -11.35
N TYR A 430 -24.09 9.62 -11.21
CA TYR A 430 -23.73 10.38 -10.03
C TYR A 430 -24.42 9.89 -8.76
N LYS A 431 -25.70 9.52 -8.83
CA LYS A 431 -26.40 8.88 -7.70
C LYS A 431 -25.72 7.57 -7.31
N LYS A 432 -25.33 6.73 -8.28
CA LYS A 432 -24.57 5.50 -8.01
C LYS A 432 -23.20 5.77 -7.39
N TYR A 433 -22.48 6.81 -7.83
CA TYR A 433 -21.27 7.25 -7.15
C TYR A 433 -21.53 7.64 -5.69
N LEU A 434 -22.58 8.42 -5.41
CA LEU A 434 -22.93 8.88 -4.06
C LEU A 434 -23.42 7.75 -3.14
N GLU A 435 -24.05 6.70 -3.68
CA GLU A 435 -24.39 5.50 -2.91
C GLU A 435 -23.14 4.81 -2.36
N LEU A 436 -22.05 4.79 -3.14
CA LEU A 436 -20.78 4.16 -2.77
C LEU A 436 -19.87 5.13 -1.96
N HIS A 437 -19.94 6.43 -2.24
CA HIS A 437 -19.15 7.49 -1.59
C HIS A 437 -20.05 8.66 -1.15
N PRO A 438 -20.70 8.53 0.02
CA PRO A 438 -21.65 9.53 0.50
C PRO A 438 -20.97 10.77 1.11
N SER A 439 -19.66 10.84 1.23
CA SER A 439 -18.98 12.00 1.82
C SER A 439 -17.72 12.38 1.04
N GLY A 440 -17.29 13.63 1.20
CA GLY A 440 -16.08 14.18 0.59
C GLY A 440 -16.35 15.22 -0.51
N SER A 441 -15.31 15.97 -0.87
CA SER A 441 -15.41 17.13 -1.78
C SER A 441 -16.06 16.80 -3.12
N THR A 442 -15.75 15.64 -3.71
CA THR A 442 -16.38 15.21 -4.97
C THR A 442 -17.87 14.93 -4.78
N ALA A 443 -18.27 14.29 -3.68
CA ALA A 443 -19.67 14.04 -3.35
C ALA A 443 -20.45 15.36 -3.16
N ASP A 444 -19.85 16.34 -2.49
CA ASP A 444 -20.47 17.65 -2.26
C ASP A 444 -20.67 18.43 -3.57
N LYS A 445 -19.67 18.39 -4.47
CA LYS A 445 -19.79 18.97 -5.81
C LYS A 445 -20.90 18.31 -6.62
N ILE A 446 -21.00 16.98 -6.55
CA ILE A 446 -22.06 16.25 -7.24
C ILE A 446 -23.43 16.61 -6.67
N ARG A 447 -23.60 16.68 -5.35
CA ARG A 447 -24.86 17.10 -4.72
C ARG A 447 -25.26 18.51 -5.09
N ALA A 448 -24.31 19.45 -5.04
CA ALA A 448 -24.55 20.83 -5.47
C ALA A 448 -25.01 20.88 -6.93
N TRP A 449 -24.37 20.10 -7.82
CA TRP A 449 -24.78 19.98 -9.20
C TRP A 449 -26.19 19.36 -9.34
N LEU A 450 -26.48 18.24 -8.68
CA LEU A 450 -27.81 17.60 -8.70
C LEU A 450 -28.92 18.56 -8.26
N ASN A 451 -28.70 19.30 -7.16
CA ASN A 451 -29.65 20.30 -6.66
C ASN A 451 -29.85 21.48 -7.63
N SER A 452 -28.88 21.77 -8.50
CA SER A 452 -29.01 22.82 -9.52
C SER A 452 -29.82 22.36 -10.73
N VAL A 453 -29.75 21.05 -11.06
CA VAL A 453 -30.50 20.47 -12.19
C VAL A 453 -31.95 20.19 -11.80
N ASP A 454 -32.25 19.82 -10.55
CA ASP A 454 -33.63 19.59 -10.07
C ASP A 454 -34.48 20.87 -9.97
N LYS A 455 -33.87 22.07 -10.08
CA LYS A 455 -34.55 23.38 -10.00
C LYS A 455 -34.98 23.96 -11.35
N HIS A 456 -34.72 23.26 -12.45
CA HIS A 456 -35.05 23.66 -13.82
C HIS A 456 -35.78 22.52 -14.52
#